data_AF-A0A7Y9W2F0-F1
#
_entry.id   AF-A0A7Y9W2F0-F1
#
_cell.length_a   1.000
_cell.length_b   1.000
_cell.length_c   1.000
_cell.angle_alpha   90.00
_cell.angle_beta   90.00
_cell.angle_gamma   90.00
#
_symmetry.space_group_name_H-M   'P 1'
#
loop_
_entity.id
_entity.type
_entity.pdbx_description
1 polymer ?
#
loop_
_entity_poly.entity_id
_entity_poly.type
_entity_poly.pdbx_seq_one_letter_code
_entity_poly.pdbx_strand_id
1 'polypeptide(L)'
;MTSHVYILRDLKHPRFKIGKANKILARARSFRWESIDFHQSLGLRLASETDAYTLEKILHRTFRLASVDPLEVVASGGSADGASEWFSTSCLPRLLQYLEDNQDLHPHVMVSGGELAALLERQLQPSQADVAREQLKKEKEARCIERKAELIAFRRTQLEGLRASLKVVHPKIAQELERQKQNGNIVGICDTSMGSYLVLADIVPLPSGALLWGLKPLSTHYDYPRGGGSIMSSFSQMTWPEGTISKVELPRAHLRDDSVSESDEIIYEVFREEFEWFNQLQRIPEEWISAIFPHGLFLTSSSDDHQSKRAIENVMGALSKARCR
;
A
#
# COMPACT_ATOMS: atom_id res chain seq x y z
N MET A 1 25.47 -43.99 -2.74
CA MET A 1 25.64 -42.53 -2.50
C MET A 1 26.72 -42.37 -1.45
N THR A 2 27.67 -41.44 -1.64
CA THR A 2 28.73 -41.20 -0.63
C THR A 2 28.14 -40.43 0.55
N SER A 3 28.31 -40.97 1.76
CA SER A 3 27.88 -40.33 3.00
C SER A 3 29.10 -39.99 3.85
N HIS A 4 29.01 -38.92 4.63
CA HIS A 4 30.13 -38.42 5.39
C HIS A 4 29.76 -38.24 6.86
N VAL A 5 30.71 -38.53 7.74
CA VAL A 5 30.74 -37.98 9.10
C VAL A 5 31.65 -36.76 9.05
N TYR A 6 31.17 -35.60 9.49
CA TYR A 6 31.95 -34.37 9.57
C TYR A 6 32.37 -34.10 11.00
N ILE A 7 33.55 -33.53 11.14
CA ILE A 7 34.09 -32.95 12.37
C ILE A 7 34.43 -31.50 12.04
N LEU A 8 33.49 -30.60 12.35
CA LEU A 8 33.55 -29.19 11.97
C LEU A 8 33.96 -28.33 13.17
N ARG A 9 35.07 -27.60 13.07
CA ARG A 9 35.57 -26.76 14.16
C ARG A 9 34.91 -25.40 14.16
N ASP A 10 34.61 -24.89 15.35
CA ASP A 10 34.13 -23.52 15.54
C ASP A 10 35.33 -22.56 15.48
N LEU A 11 35.20 -21.45 14.75
CA LEU A 11 36.21 -20.38 14.66
C LEU A 11 36.33 -19.58 15.95
N LYS A 12 35.24 -19.44 16.70
CA LYS A 12 35.13 -18.50 17.84
C LYS A 12 35.28 -19.19 19.19
N HIS A 13 34.96 -20.47 19.26
CA HIS A 13 34.93 -21.23 20.52
C HIS A 13 35.80 -22.49 20.43
N PRO A 14 36.43 -22.95 21.53
CA PRO A 14 37.28 -24.14 21.55
C PRO A 14 36.43 -25.43 21.53
N ARG A 15 35.64 -25.60 20.49
CA ARG A 15 34.73 -26.73 20.30
C ARG A 15 34.64 -27.15 18.83
N PHE A 16 34.15 -28.36 18.61
CA PHE A 16 33.88 -28.90 17.29
C PHE A 16 32.59 -29.70 17.29
N LYS A 17 31.93 -29.78 16.13
CA LYS A 17 30.67 -30.49 15.93
C LYS A 17 30.91 -31.79 15.19
N ILE A 18 30.40 -32.89 15.73
CA ILE A 18 30.37 -34.19 15.04
C ILE A 18 28.97 -34.43 14.50
N GLY A 19 28.82 -34.68 13.21
CA GLY A 19 27.52 -35.10 12.68
C GLY A 19 27.64 -35.77 11.31
N LYS A 20 26.52 -36.27 10.80
CA LYS A 20 26.48 -36.95 9.50
C LYS A 20 25.76 -36.14 8.43
N ALA A 21 26.31 -36.13 7.22
CA ALA A 21 25.70 -35.48 6.05
C ALA A 21 26.12 -36.14 4.73
N ASN A 22 25.19 -36.20 3.78
CA ASN A 22 25.52 -36.55 2.39
C ASN A 22 26.21 -35.37 1.67
N LYS A 23 25.94 -34.13 2.11
CA LYS A 23 26.58 -32.90 1.63
C LYS A 23 26.98 -32.02 2.82
N ILE A 24 28.25 -32.12 3.26
CA ILE A 24 28.77 -31.42 4.44
C ILE A 24 28.54 -29.91 4.35
N LEU A 25 28.85 -29.29 3.21
CA LEU A 25 28.71 -27.83 3.02
C LEU A 25 27.25 -27.35 3.10
N ALA A 26 26.32 -28.10 2.50
CA ALA A 26 24.89 -27.77 2.59
C ALA A 26 24.37 -27.91 4.04
N ARG A 27 24.87 -28.91 4.78
CA ARG A 27 24.53 -29.12 6.19
C ARG A 27 25.15 -28.02 7.07
N ALA A 28 26.39 -27.62 6.82
CA ALA A 28 27.03 -26.50 7.52
C ALA A 28 26.24 -25.18 7.40
N ARG A 29 25.63 -24.90 6.23
CA ARG A 29 24.74 -23.72 6.05
C ARG A 29 23.56 -23.72 7.03
N SER A 30 23.05 -24.89 7.42
CA SER A 30 21.92 -24.98 8.37
C SER A 30 22.28 -24.64 9.82
N PHE A 31 23.57 -24.52 10.17
CA PHE A 31 24.01 -24.19 11.53
C PHE A 31 25.15 -23.15 11.58
N ARG A 32 25.11 -22.14 10.69
CA ARG A 32 26.02 -20.97 10.66
C ARG A 32 27.43 -21.29 10.18
N TRP A 33 27.52 -21.76 8.94
CA TRP A 33 28.76 -22.03 8.22
C TRP A 33 29.82 -20.91 8.29
N GLU A 34 29.45 -19.64 8.47
CA GLU A 34 30.38 -18.52 8.65
C GLU A 34 31.21 -18.60 9.94
N SER A 35 30.79 -19.43 10.90
CA SER A 35 31.48 -19.67 12.17
C SER A 35 32.33 -20.94 12.17
N ILE A 36 32.43 -21.65 11.04
CA ILE A 36 33.18 -22.90 10.93
C ILE A 36 34.55 -22.66 10.32
N ASP A 37 35.59 -23.16 10.99
CA ASP A 37 36.95 -23.21 10.45
C ASP A 37 37.09 -24.44 9.58
N PHE A 38 36.78 -24.31 8.28
CA PHE A 38 36.86 -25.44 7.36
C PHE A 38 38.28 -25.96 7.21
N HIS A 39 39.33 -25.13 7.33
CA HIS A 39 40.72 -25.57 7.19
C HIS A 39 41.15 -26.52 8.31
N GLN A 40 40.69 -26.27 9.54
CA GLN A 40 40.95 -27.15 10.67
C GLN A 40 39.86 -28.21 10.90
N SER A 41 38.84 -28.24 10.04
CA SER A 41 37.80 -29.26 10.05
C SER A 41 38.23 -30.48 9.24
N LEU A 42 37.48 -31.57 9.33
CA LEU A 42 37.69 -32.76 8.52
C LEU A 42 36.39 -33.49 8.22
N GLY A 43 36.39 -34.23 7.13
CA GLY A 43 35.33 -35.16 6.77
C GLY A 43 35.84 -36.58 6.77
N LEU A 44 34.98 -37.53 7.11
CA LEU A 44 35.22 -38.96 6.98
C LEU A 44 34.23 -39.45 5.93
N ARG A 45 34.72 -39.92 4.79
CA ARG A 45 33.89 -40.49 3.72
C ARG A 45 33.74 -41.99 3.93
N LEU A 46 32.51 -42.47 4.00
CA LEU A 46 32.17 -43.87 4.20
C LEU A 46 31.48 -44.48 2.97
N ALA A 47 31.50 -45.81 2.89
CA ALA A 47 30.95 -46.58 1.78
C ALA A 47 29.42 -46.45 1.66
N SER A 48 28.73 -46.38 2.81
CA SER A 48 27.28 -46.27 2.86
C SER A 48 26.79 -45.24 3.88
N GLU A 49 25.52 -44.89 3.76
CA GLU A 49 24.82 -44.00 4.69
C GLU A 49 24.63 -44.64 6.08
N THR A 50 24.41 -45.96 6.11
CA THR A 50 24.27 -46.74 7.33
C THR A 50 25.58 -46.77 8.12
N ASP A 51 26.71 -46.91 7.43
CA ASP A 51 28.03 -46.90 8.08
C ASP A 51 28.31 -45.52 8.67
N ALA A 52 28.00 -44.45 7.94
CA ALA A 52 28.20 -43.08 8.42
C ALA A 52 27.33 -42.77 9.66
N TYR A 53 26.07 -43.23 9.65
CA TYR A 53 25.19 -43.11 10.82
C TYR A 53 25.73 -43.91 12.01
N THR A 54 26.20 -45.13 11.77
CA THR A 54 26.74 -46.00 12.82
C THR A 54 28.00 -45.40 13.44
N LEU A 55 28.94 -44.94 12.62
CA LEU A 55 30.16 -44.29 13.08
C LEU A 55 29.87 -43.01 13.86
N GLU A 56 28.95 -42.15 13.40
CA GLU A 56 28.54 -40.95 14.15
C GLU A 56 28.08 -41.31 15.57
N LYS A 57 27.20 -42.31 15.71
CA LYS A 57 26.68 -42.73 17.03
C LYS A 57 27.75 -43.33 17.92
N ILE A 58 28.70 -44.07 17.35
CA ILE A 58 29.85 -44.58 18.09
C ILE A 58 30.68 -43.41 18.63
N LEU A 59 31.05 -42.45 17.77
CA LEU A 59 31.83 -41.29 18.18
C LEU A 59 31.12 -40.47 19.26
N HIS A 60 29.82 -40.19 19.11
CA HIS A 60 29.03 -39.48 20.13
C HIS A 60 29.05 -40.22 21.48
N ARG A 61 28.92 -41.56 21.48
CA ARG A 61 28.90 -42.36 22.71
C ARG A 61 30.28 -42.46 23.36
N THR A 62 31.31 -42.72 22.57
CA THR A 62 32.70 -42.87 23.03
C THR A 62 33.23 -41.57 23.62
N PHE A 63 32.93 -40.43 23.00
CA PHE A 63 33.41 -39.11 23.42
C PHE A 63 32.40 -38.30 24.23
N ARG A 64 31.33 -38.93 24.74
CA ARG A 64 30.24 -38.24 25.47
C ARG A 64 30.71 -37.36 26.63
N LEU A 65 31.79 -37.75 27.33
CA LEU A 65 32.32 -36.99 28.46
C LEU A 65 33.01 -35.68 28.04
N ALA A 66 33.29 -35.52 26.74
CA ALA A 66 33.81 -34.29 26.17
C ALA A 66 32.73 -33.44 25.51
N SER A 67 31.44 -33.81 25.61
CA SER A 67 30.35 -32.99 25.08
C SER A 67 30.27 -31.65 25.81
N VAL A 68 30.06 -30.57 25.08
CA VAL A 68 29.79 -29.24 25.63
C VAL A 68 28.33 -29.16 26.06
N ASP A 69 28.04 -28.42 27.14
CA ASP A 69 26.66 -28.22 27.60
C ASP A 69 25.82 -27.57 26.48
N PRO A 70 24.70 -28.18 26.05
CA PRO A 70 23.80 -27.59 25.06
C PRO A 70 23.34 -26.16 25.41
N LEU A 71 23.17 -25.85 26.70
CA LEU A 71 22.78 -24.50 27.14
C LEU A 71 23.89 -23.48 26.89
N GLU A 72 25.16 -23.87 27.10
CA GLU A 72 26.32 -23.04 26.77
C GLU A 72 26.41 -22.79 25.26
N VAL A 73 26.16 -23.83 24.46
CA VAL A 73 26.15 -23.73 23.00
C VAL A 73 25.10 -22.73 22.51
N VAL A 74 23.86 -22.81 23.03
CA VAL A 74 22.78 -21.89 22.66
C VAL A 74 23.06 -20.47 23.16
N ALA A 75 23.51 -20.31 24.41
CA ALA A 75 23.82 -19.01 25.00
C ALA A 75 24.95 -18.28 24.26
N SER A 76 25.92 -19.02 23.73
CA SER A 76 27.01 -18.47 22.92
C SER A 76 26.62 -18.21 21.45
N GLY A 77 25.33 -18.27 21.13
CA GLY A 77 24.78 -17.99 19.80
C GLY A 77 24.65 -19.22 18.89
N GLY A 78 24.76 -20.44 19.41
CA GLY A 78 24.48 -21.67 18.65
C GLY A 78 22.98 -21.89 18.39
N SER A 79 22.66 -22.75 17.41
CA SER A 79 21.28 -23.23 17.20
C SER A 79 20.88 -24.22 18.30
N ALA A 80 19.62 -24.19 18.74
CA ALA A 80 19.07 -25.22 19.62
C ALA A 80 19.02 -26.60 18.94
N ASP A 81 18.83 -26.63 17.62
CA ASP A 81 18.89 -27.86 16.83
C ASP A 81 20.35 -28.35 16.67
N GLY A 82 20.64 -29.56 17.16
CA GLY A 82 21.96 -30.17 17.16
C GLY A 82 22.94 -29.60 18.21
N ALA A 83 22.46 -28.93 19.25
CA ALA A 83 23.30 -28.39 20.33
C ALA A 83 24.06 -29.47 21.13
N SER A 84 23.52 -30.70 21.19
CA SER A 84 24.14 -31.86 21.85
C SER A 84 25.27 -32.51 21.06
N GLU A 85 25.55 -32.03 19.86
CA GLU A 85 26.54 -32.63 18.94
C GLU A 85 27.89 -31.89 18.98
N TRP A 86 28.08 -31.01 19.96
CA TRP A 86 29.29 -30.21 20.14
C TRP A 86 30.19 -30.80 21.23
N PHE A 87 31.49 -30.84 20.95
CA PHE A 87 32.51 -31.45 21.80
C PHE A 87 33.67 -30.47 22.00
N SER A 88 34.30 -30.54 23.17
CA SER A 88 35.47 -29.71 23.50
C SER A 88 36.67 -30.07 22.62
N THR A 89 37.39 -29.09 22.08
CA THR A 89 38.61 -29.35 21.29
C THR A 89 39.71 -30.05 22.08
N SER A 90 39.63 -30.06 23.41
CA SER A 90 40.59 -30.80 24.27
C SER A 90 40.63 -32.31 23.98
N CYS A 91 39.52 -32.90 23.51
CA CYS A 91 39.47 -34.33 23.18
C CYS A 91 39.83 -34.63 21.72
N LEU A 92 39.99 -33.61 20.88
CA LEU A 92 40.22 -33.78 19.44
C LEU A 92 41.43 -34.66 19.11
N PRO A 93 42.62 -34.51 19.76
CA PRO A 93 43.75 -35.40 19.48
C PRO A 93 43.44 -36.88 19.76
N ARG A 94 42.69 -37.16 20.84
CA ARG A 94 42.27 -38.53 21.19
C ARG A 94 41.25 -39.07 20.20
N LEU A 95 40.37 -38.21 19.69
CA LEU A 95 39.41 -38.58 18.65
C LEU A 95 40.13 -38.96 17.35
N LEU A 96 41.12 -38.18 16.94
CA LEU A 96 41.90 -38.46 15.74
C LEU A 96 42.66 -39.79 15.89
N GLN A 97 43.32 -40.00 17.04
CA GLN A 97 43.99 -41.27 17.32
C GLN A 97 43.02 -42.45 17.30
N TYR A 98 41.82 -42.30 17.88
CA TYR A 98 40.79 -43.33 17.84
C TYR A 98 40.38 -43.70 16.41
N LEU A 99 40.22 -42.71 15.53
CA LEU A 99 39.88 -42.96 14.13
C LEU A 99 40.99 -43.71 13.40
N GLU A 100 42.25 -43.35 13.65
CA GLU A 100 43.41 -44.04 13.07
C GLU A 100 43.51 -45.49 13.59
N ASP A 101 43.44 -45.69 14.91
CA ASP A 101 43.63 -47.00 15.55
C ASP A 101 42.52 -48.00 15.23
N ASN A 102 41.33 -47.53 14.82
CA ASN A 102 40.15 -48.35 14.58
C ASN A 102 39.68 -48.28 13.11
N GLN A 103 40.58 -47.93 12.19
CA GLN A 103 40.25 -47.82 10.76
C GLN A 103 39.85 -49.17 10.14
N ASP A 104 40.36 -50.28 10.67
CA ASP A 104 39.98 -51.64 10.27
C ASP A 104 38.54 -52.00 10.67
N LEU A 105 38.09 -51.54 11.85
CA LEU A 105 36.73 -51.74 12.35
C LEU A 105 35.73 -50.79 11.69
N HIS A 106 36.19 -49.59 11.32
CA HIS A 106 35.36 -48.56 10.71
C HIS A 106 36.05 -47.98 9.46
N PRO A 107 36.04 -48.69 8.32
CA PRO A 107 36.71 -48.23 7.11
C PRO A 107 36.18 -46.87 6.64
N HIS A 108 37.07 -45.89 6.59
CA HIS A 108 36.76 -44.53 6.15
C HIS A 108 37.95 -43.89 5.44
N VAL A 109 37.66 -42.92 4.57
CA VAL A 109 38.66 -42.07 3.92
C VAL A 109 38.57 -40.67 4.50
N MET A 110 39.66 -40.17 5.07
CA MET A 110 39.74 -38.80 5.56
C MET A 110 39.76 -37.82 4.38
N VAL A 111 38.92 -36.79 4.48
CA VAL A 111 38.86 -35.64 3.59
C VAL A 111 39.37 -34.45 4.40
N SER A 112 40.45 -33.84 3.91
CA SER A 112 41.13 -32.75 4.60
C SER A 112 40.27 -31.49 4.69
N GLY A 113 40.51 -30.67 5.71
CA GLY A 113 39.86 -29.36 5.82
C GLY A 113 40.15 -28.42 4.66
N GLY A 114 41.36 -28.49 4.09
CA GLY A 114 41.73 -27.77 2.88
C GLY A 114 40.86 -28.14 1.67
N GLU A 115 40.54 -29.42 1.49
CA GLU A 115 39.61 -29.86 0.43
C GLU A 115 38.17 -29.37 0.69
N LEU A 116 37.72 -29.37 1.95
CA LEU A 116 36.41 -28.83 2.32
C LEU A 116 36.32 -27.32 2.05
N ALA A 117 37.37 -26.58 2.40
CA ALA A 117 37.47 -25.14 2.15
C ALA A 117 37.50 -24.83 0.65
N ALA A 118 38.29 -25.55 -0.15
CA ALA A 118 38.35 -25.36 -1.60
C ALA A 118 36.99 -25.66 -2.30
N LEU A 119 36.24 -26.66 -1.81
CA LEU A 119 34.89 -26.93 -2.29
C LEU A 119 33.90 -25.81 -1.94
N LEU A 120 34.06 -25.18 -0.78
CA LEU A 120 33.24 -24.06 -0.34
C LEU A 120 33.51 -22.79 -1.17
N GLU A 121 34.78 -22.44 -1.36
CA GLU A 121 35.20 -21.29 -2.16
C GLU A 121 34.68 -21.37 -3.60
N ARG A 122 34.70 -22.56 -4.21
CA ARG A 122 34.12 -22.80 -5.53
C ARG A 122 32.60 -22.60 -5.58
N GLN A 123 31.88 -22.84 -4.48
CA GLN A 123 30.43 -22.63 -4.41
C GLN A 123 30.03 -21.17 -4.11
N LEU A 124 30.96 -20.37 -3.58
CA LEU A 124 30.72 -18.96 -3.25
C LEU A 124 30.95 -18.01 -4.42
N GLN A 125 31.62 -18.46 -5.47
CA GLN A 125 31.73 -17.68 -6.69
C GLN A 125 30.32 -17.49 -7.29
N PRO A 126 29.84 -16.23 -7.41
CA PRO A 126 28.55 -15.97 -8.03
C PRO A 126 28.53 -16.61 -9.41
N SER A 127 27.52 -17.43 -9.69
CA SER A 127 27.37 -17.93 -11.04
C SER A 127 27.06 -16.75 -11.97
N GLN A 128 27.41 -16.86 -13.25
CA GLN A 128 27.01 -15.84 -14.24
C GLN A 128 25.48 -15.63 -14.24
N ALA A 129 24.72 -16.66 -13.89
CA ALA A 129 23.26 -16.59 -13.74
C ALA A 129 22.82 -15.74 -12.53
N ASP A 130 23.56 -15.78 -11.42
CA ASP A 130 23.26 -14.94 -10.24
C ASP A 130 23.52 -13.47 -10.53
N VAL A 131 24.63 -13.16 -11.20
CA VAL A 131 24.97 -11.79 -11.62
C VAL A 131 23.92 -11.26 -12.60
N ALA A 132 23.53 -12.05 -13.60
CA ALA A 132 22.49 -11.67 -14.55
C ALA A 132 21.13 -11.45 -13.87
N ARG A 133 20.78 -12.28 -12.87
CA ARG A 133 19.53 -12.13 -12.10
C ARG A 133 19.51 -10.86 -11.26
N GLU A 134 20.63 -10.51 -10.62
CA GLU A 134 20.74 -9.25 -9.87
C GLU A 134 20.64 -8.03 -10.78
N GLN A 135 21.29 -8.05 -11.94
CA GLN A 135 21.20 -6.97 -12.92
C GLN A 135 19.76 -6.78 -13.40
N LEU A 136 19.07 -7.87 -13.75
CA LEU A 136 17.66 -7.83 -14.14
C LEU A 136 16.75 -7.29 -13.02
N LYS A 137 17.03 -7.64 -11.76
CA LYS A 137 16.29 -7.12 -10.62
C LYS A 137 16.46 -5.61 -10.49
N LYS A 138 17.70 -5.11 -10.56
CA LYS A 138 18.01 -3.67 -10.52
C LYS A 138 17.35 -2.91 -11.66
N GLU A 139 17.36 -3.46 -12.87
CA GLU A 139 16.70 -2.84 -14.02
C GLU A 139 15.18 -2.76 -13.83
N LYS A 140 14.54 -3.82 -13.33
CA LYS A 140 13.11 -3.83 -13.01
C LYS A 140 12.76 -2.81 -11.94
N GLU A 141 13.58 -2.68 -10.90
CA GLU A 141 13.40 -1.67 -9.84
C GLU A 141 13.54 -0.25 -10.40
N ALA A 142 14.55 0.01 -11.25
CA ALA A 142 14.72 1.31 -11.91
C ALA A 142 13.51 1.69 -12.76
N ARG A 143 13.01 0.76 -13.60
CA ARG A 143 11.79 0.98 -14.41
C ARG A 143 10.55 1.22 -13.54
N CYS A 144 10.45 0.58 -12.38
CA CYS A 144 9.34 0.80 -11.44
C CYS A 144 9.40 2.22 -10.85
N ILE A 145 10.59 2.69 -10.48
CA ILE A 145 10.81 4.05 -9.97
C ILE A 145 10.48 5.09 -11.04
N GLU A 146 10.95 4.89 -12.27
CA GLU A 146 10.70 5.78 -13.41
C GLU A 146 9.19 5.92 -13.68
N ARG A 147 8.46 4.80 -13.79
CA ARG A 147 7.00 4.82 -13.99
C ARG A 147 6.25 5.55 -12.86
N LYS A 148 6.70 5.39 -11.62
CA LYS A 148 6.12 6.12 -10.48
C LYS A 148 6.38 7.62 -10.59
N ALA A 149 7.57 8.02 -10.99
CA ALA A 149 7.92 9.43 -11.20
C ALA A 149 7.09 10.05 -12.33
N GLU A 150 6.91 9.34 -13.45
CA GLU A 150 6.04 9.76 -14.55
C GLU A 150 4.59 9.93 -14.10
N LEU A 151 4.04 8.99 -13.33
CA LEU A 151 2.67 9.08 -12.80
C LEU A 151 2.49 10.29 -11.89
N ILE A 152 3.46 10.56 -11.00
CA ILE A 152 3.44 11.73 -10.12
C ILE A 152 3.52 13.03 -10.94
N ALA A 153 4.41 13.10 -11.92
CA ALA A 153 4.53 14.25 -12.80
C ALA A 153 3.23 14.50 -13.59
N PHE A 154 2.62 13.45 -14.12
CA PHE A 154 1.35 13.53 -14.83
C PHE A 154 0.21 14.03 -13.93
N ARG A 155 0.09 13.50 -12.70
CA ARG A 155 -0.92 13.96 -11.71
C ARG A 155 -0.73 15.44 -11.39
N ARG A 156 0.51 15.93 -11.27
CA ARG A 156 0.78 17.37 -11.08
C ARG A 156 0.29 18.20 -12.26
N THR A 157 0.55 17.78 -13.49
CA THR A 157 0.05 18.46 -14.69
C THR A 157 -1.48 18.48 -14.74
N GLN A 158 -2.15 17.41 -14.30
CA GLN A 158 -3.61 17.37 -14.18
C GLN A 158 -4.15 18.39 -13.17
N LEU A 159 -3.57 18.45 -11.98
CA LEU A 159 -3.96 19.42 -10.93
C LEU A 159 -3.73 20.86 -11.38
N GLU A 160 -2.58 21.15 -11.99
CA GLU A 160 -2.25 22.49 -12.52
C GLU A 160 -3.16 22.90 -13.66
N GLY A 161 -3.44 21.99 -14.60
CA GLY A 161 -4.36 22.22 -15.70
C GLY A 161 -5.78 22.53 -15.22
N LEU A 162 -6.28 21.73 -14.26
CA LEU A 162 -7.60 21.94 -13.68
C LEU A 162 -7.69 23.29 -12.93
N ARG A 163 -6.68 23.63 -12.11
CA ARG A 163 -6.60 24.95 -11.44
C ARG A 163 -6.63 26.09 -12.45
N ALA A 164 -5.86 25.99 -13.53
CA ALA A 164 -5.83 27.00 -14.57
C ALA A 164 -7.20 27.16 -15.25
N SER A 165 -7.88 26.06 -15.56
CA SER A 165 -9.22 26.07 -16.16
C SER A 165 -10.25 26.67 -15.21
N LEU A 166 -10.24 26.27 -13.92
CA LEU A 166 -11.16 26.80 -12.91
C LEU A 166 -10.93 28.29 -12.60
N LYS A 167 -9.71 28.81 -12.67
CA LYS A 167 -9.43 30.25 -12.55
C LYS A 167 -10.13 31.09 -13.60
N VAL A 168 -10.46 30.52 -14.77
CA VAL A 168 -11.24 31.21 -15.82
C VAL A 168 -12.74 31.15 -15.54
N VAL A 169 -13.21 30.06 -14.93
CA VAL A 169 -14.62 29.83 -14.62
C VAL A 169 -15.05 30.56 -13.35
N HIS A 170 -14.19 30.58 -12.34
CA HIS A 170 -14.45 31.11 -11.01
C HIS A 170 -15.00 32.54 -11.02
N PRO A 171 -14.40 33.51 -11.73
CA PRO A 171 -14.92 34.88 -11.77
C PRO A 171 -16.33 34.97 -12.34
N LYS A 172 -16.67 34.11 -13.32
CA LYS A 172 -18.01 34.10 -13.95
C LYS A 172 -19.07 33.64 -12.95
N ILE A 173 -18.75 32.63 -12.14
CA ILE A 173 -19.62 32.14 -11.08
C ILE A 173 -19.76 33.18 -9.98
N ALA A 174 -18.65 33.75 -9.51
CA ALA A 174 -18.69 34.79 -8.49
C ALA A 174 -19.52 36.00 -8.93
N GLN A 175 -19.36 36.46 -10.19
CA GLN A 175 -20.16 37.55 -10.76
C GLN A 175 -21.65 37.19 -10.87
N GLU A 176 -21.97 35.98 -11.30
CA GLU A 176 -23.37 35.53 -11.36
C GLU A 176 -23.98 35.47 -9.96
N LEU A 177 -23.28 34.93 -8.97
CA LEU A 177 -23.76 34.87 -7.60
C LEU A 177 -23.96 36.27 -7.00
N GLU A 178 -23.04 37.18 -7.27
CA GLU A 178 -23.17 38.57 -6.80
C GLU A 178 -24.33 39.29 -7.49
N ARG A 179 -24.52 39.08 -8.81
CA ARG A 179 -25.69 39.59 -9.54
C ARG A 179 -27.01 39.10 -8.92
N GLN A 180 -27.07 37.83 -8.51
CA GLN A 180 -28.26 37.27 -7.86
C GLN A 180 -28.50 37.89 -6.48
N LYS A 181 -27.44 38.07 -5.67
CA LYS A 181 -27.55 38.79 -4.40
C LYS A 181 -28.06 40.22 -4.58
N GLN A 182 -27.53 40.94 -5.58
CA GLN A 182 -27.96 42.31 -5.90
C GLN A 182 -29.42 42.39 -6.36
N ASN A 183 -29.93 41.35 -7.02
CA ASN A 183 -31.34 41.23 -7.37
C ASN A 183 -32.23 40.88 -6.16
N GLY A 184 -31.65 40.72 -4.96
CA GLY A 184 -32.37 40.35 -3.74
C GLY A 184 -32.80 38.88 -3.72
N ASN A 185 -32.08 38.01 -4.43
CA ASN A 185 -32.32 36.57 -4.45
C ASN A 185 -31.48 35.89 -3.36
N ILE A 186 -31.95 34.74 -2.87
CA ILE A 186 -31.12 33.88 -2.01
C ILE A 186 -30.04 33.26 -2.86
N VAL A 187 -28.81 33.31 -2.35
CA VAL A 187 -27.66 32.58 -2.85
C VAL A 187 -27.05 31.81 -1.69
N GLY A 188 -27.16 30.49 -1.74
CA GLY A 188 -26.73 29.65 -0.65
C GLY A 188 -26.16 28.32 -1.09
N ILE A 189 -25.55 27.62 -0.15
CA ILE A 189 -25.03 26.27 -0.32
C ILE A 189 -25.79 25.31 0.61
N CYS A 190 -26.16 24.17 0.05
CA CYS A 190 -26.82 23.08 0.77
C CYS A 190 -25.89 21.86 0.70
N ASP A 191 -25.40 21.40 1.84
CA ASP A 191 -24.70 20.12 1.91
C ASP A 191 -25.69 19.04 2.26
N THR A 192 -25.67 17.93 1.53
CA THR A 192 -26.49 16.75 1.78
C THR A 192 -25.62 15.52 1.86
N SER A 193 -26.20 14.41 2.31
CA SER A 193 -25.56 13.08 2.21
C SER A 193 -25.11 12.72 0.78
N MET A 194 -25.72 13.34 -0.23
CA MET A 194 -25.45 13.07 -1.65
C MET A 194 -24.40 14.02 -2.24
N GLY A 195 -24.15 15.17 -1.64
CA GLY A 195 -23.16 16.15 -2.11
C GLY A 195 -23.55 17.58 -1.77
N SER A 196 -22.75 18.53 -2.25
CA SER A 196 -23.02 19.95 -2.07
C SER A 196 -23.75 20.53 -3.28
N TYR A 197 -24.76 21.35 -3.03
CA TYR A 197 -25.55 22.02 -4.04
C TYR A 197 -25.48 23.53 -3.84
N LEU A 198 -25.26 24.26 -4.92
CA LEU A 198 -25.44 25.69 -4.99
C LEU A 198 -26.90 25.98 -5.30
N VAL A 199 -27.53 26.80 -4.47
CA VAL A 199 -28.98 27.06 -4.50
C VAL A 199 -29.20 28.54 -4.76
N LEU A 200 -30.04 28.84 -5.75
CA LEU A 200 -30.59 30.18 -5.98
C LEU A 200 -32.10 30.14 -5.80
N ALA A 201 -32.68 31.15 -5.15
CA ALA A 201 -34.12 31.29 -5.04
C ALA A 201 -34.58 32.75 -5.17
N ASP A 202 -35.68 32.95 -5.91
CA ASP A 202 -36.36 34.24 -6.11
C ASP A 202 -37.84 34.09 -5.72
N ILE A 203 -38.41 35.10 -5.07
CA ILE A 203 -39.83 35.16 -4.73
C ILE A 203 -40.72 35.51 -5.93
N VAL A 204 -40.11 35.94 -7.04
CA VAL A 204 -40.84 36.25 -8.27
C VAL A 204 -40.82 35.02 -9.17
N PRO A 205 -41.99 34.50 -9.60
CA PRO A 205 -42.04 33.43 -10.57
C PRO A 205 -41.45 33.87 -11.91
N LEU A 206 -40.48 33.11 -12.41
CA LEU A 206 -39.95 33.36 -13.74
C LEU A 206 -40.94 32.91 -14.84
N PRO A 207 -41.01 33.62 -15.97
CA PRO A 207 -41.81 33.20 -17.10
C PRO A 207 -41.34 31.84 -17.64
N SER A 208 -42.26 31.10 -18.26
CA SER A 208 -41.98 29.77 -18.81
C SER A 208 -40.74 29.80 -19.73
N GLY A 209 -39.76 28.94 -19.43
CA GLY A 209 -38.51 28.81 -20.19
C GLY A 209 -37.38 29.76 -19.76
N ALA A 210 -37.63 30.70 -18.86
CA ALA A 210 -36.57 31.53 -18.28
C ALA A 210 -35.84 30.78 -17.15
N LEU A 211 -34.52 30.98 -17.07
CA LEU A 211 -33.67 30.39 -16.06
C LEU A 211 -33.25 31.44 -15.03
N LEU A 212 -33.31 31.06 -13.76
CA LEU A 212 -32.80 31.89 -12.66
C LEU A 212 -31.29 31.96 -12.77
N TRP A 213 -30.64 30.84 -13.04
CA TRP A 213 -29.20 30.77 -13.29
C TRP A 213 -28.86 31.28 -14.70
N GLY A 214 -28.10 32.37 -14.79
CA GLY A 214 -27.80 33.06 -16.05
C GLY A 214 -26.62 32.50 -16.85
N LEU A 215 -25.77 31.66 -16.25
CA LEU A 215 -24.62 31.08 -16.95
C LEU A 215 -25.03 29.90 -17.82
N LYS A 216 -24.38 29.75 -18.96
CA LYS A 216 -24.57 28.59 -19.86
C LYS A 216 -23.67 27.43 -19.43
N PRO A 217 -24.02 26.15 -19.69
CA PRO A 217 -23.17 25.01 -19.35
C PRO A 217 -21.73 25.12 -19.88
N LEU A 218 -21.55 25.64 -21.10
CA LEU A 218 -20.23 25.85 -21.70
C LEU A 218 -19.41 26.94 -21.00
N SER A 219 -20.07 27.91 -20.35
CA SER A 219 -19.38 29.00 -19.66
C SER A 219 -18.79 28.58 -18.31
N THR A 220 -19.24 27.44 -17.79
CA THR A 220 -18.79 26.80 -16.55
C THR A 220 -18.05 25.48 -16.79
N HIS A 221 -17.66 25.24 -18.05
CA HIS A 221 -16.87 24.09 -18.45
C HIS A 221 -15.43 24.25 -17.97
N TYR A 222 -14.87 23.16 -17.47
CA TYR A 222 -13.46 23.04 -17.11
C TYR A 222 -12.87 21.77 -17.71
N ASP A 223 -11.59 21.84 -18.02
CA ASP A 223 -10.85 20.80 -18.71
C ASP A 223 -9.44 20.65 -18.12
N TYR A 224 -8.89 19.46 -18.25
CA TYR A 224 -7.53 19.14 -17.83
C TYR A 224 -7.05 17.89 -18.58
N PRO A 225 -5.74 17.56 -18.57
CA PRO A 225 -5.26 16.37 -19.27
C PRO A 225 -6.04 15.10 -18.92
N ARG A 226 -6.68 14.51 -19.94
CA ARG A 226 -7.53 13.30 -19.86
C ARG A 226 -8.79 13.43 -18.98
N GLY A 227 -9.29 14.64 -18.75
CA GLY A 227 -10.51 14.85 -17.98
C GLY A 227 -11.17 16.20 -18.24
N GLY A 228 -12.38 16.36 -17.75
CA GLY A 228 -13.13 17.60 -17.89
C GLY A 228 -14.57 17.43 -17.41
N GLY A 229 -15.26 18.56 -17.26
CA GLY A 229 -16.60 18.59 -16.74
C GLY A 229 -17.21 19.98 -16.81
N SER A 230 -18.37 20.16 -16.20
CA SER A 230 -18.99 21.47 -16.05
C SER A 230 -19.59 21.55 -14.66
N ILE A 231 -19.52 22.73 -14.04
CA ILE A 231 -20.18 22.95 -12.76
C ILE A 231 -21.71 22.84 -12.91
N MET A 232 -22.24 23.08 -14.10
CA MET A 232 -23.68 23.00 -14.39
C MET A 232 -24.17 21.63 -14.88
N SER A 233 -23.37 20.57 -14.77
CA SER A 233 -23.75 19.25 -15.33
C SER A 233 -25.06 18.70 -14.76
N SER A 234 -25.41 19.03 -13.51
CA SER A 234 -26.65 18.59 -12.85
C SER A 234 -27.51 19.79 -12.39
N PHE A 235 -27.89 20.66 -13.32
CA PHE A 235 -28.81 21.77 -13.06
C PHE A 235 -30.26 21.29 -12.91
N SER A 236 -31.01 21.88 -11.97
CA SER A 236 -32.46 21.68 -11.82
C SER A 236 -33.13 22.98 -11.38
N GLN A 237 -34.31 23.26 -11.91
CA GLN A 237 -35.10 24.44 -11.54
C GLN A 237 -36.58 24.08 -11.44
N MET A 238 -37.26 24.72 -10.50
CA MET A 238 -38.69 24.59 -10.29
C MET A 238 -39.30 25.99 -10.10
N THR A 239 -40.41 26.26 -10.79
CA THR A 239 -41.13 27.54 -10.73
C THR A 239 -42.57 27.29 -10.28
N TRP A 240 -43.02 28.09 -9.32
CA TRP A 240 -44.35 28.07 -8.71
C TRP A 240 -44.90 29.49 -8.60
N PRO A 241 -46.20 29.70 -8.38
CA PRO A 241 -46.77 31.04 -8.17
C PRO A 241 -46.06 31.87 -7.10
N GLU A 242 -45.54 31.21 -6.07
CA GLU A 242 -44.83 31.81 -4.94
C GLU A 242 -43.36 32.16 -5.22
N GLY A 243 -42.79 31.69 -6.35
CA GLY A 243 -41.43 32.02 -6.79
C GLY A 243 -40.70 30.91 -7.56
N THR A 244 -39.40 31.10 -7.80
CA THR A 244 -38.54 30.16 -8.53
C THR A 244 -37.34 29.73 -7.69
N ILE A 245 -37.04 28.44 -7.67
CA ILE A 245 -35.88 27.86 -6.98
C ILE A 245 -35.07 27.05 -7.98
N SER A 246 -33.75 27.22 -7.98
CA SER A 246 -32.82 26.43 -8.79
C SER A 246 -31.70 25.88 -7.93
N LYS A 247 -31.23 24.67 -8.28
CA LYS A 247 -30.06 24.04 -7.70
C LYS A 247 -29.08 23.59 -8.77
N VAL A 248 -27.80 23.67 -8.45
CA VAL A 248 -26.69 23.16 -9.24
C VAL A 248 -25.87 22.25 -8.33
N GLU A 249 -25.72 20.98 -8.68
CA GLU A 249 -24.81 20.08 -7.98
C GLU A 249 -23.38 20.53 -8.21
N LEU A 250 -22.65 20.79 -7.13
CA LEU A 250 -21.24 21.13 -7.20
C LEU A 250 -20.43 19.85 -7.41
N PRO A 251 -19.43 19.85 -8.31
CA PRO A 251 -18.54 18.72 -8.51
C PRO A 251 -17.97 18.23 -7.17
N ARG A 252 -18.43 17.04 -6.76
CA ARG A 252 -18.06 16.27 -5.56
C ARG A 252 -17.22 17.04 -4.55
N ALA A 253 -17.85 17.91 -3.77
CA ALA A 253 -17.22 18.59 -2.62
C ALA A 253 -16.97 17.64 -1.42
N HIS A 254 -17.41 16.38 -1.53
CA HIS A 254 -17.18 15.30 -0.57
C HIS A 254 -16.80 14.01 -1.32
N LEU A 255 -15.75 13.31 -0.86
CA LEU A 255 -15.40 11.98 -1.35
C LEU A 255 -16.42 10.97 -0.79
N ARG A 256 -17.12 10.23 -1.66
CA ARG A 256 -17.91 9.07 -1.23
C ARG A 256 -16.98 7.88 -1.04
N ASP A 257 -17.20 7.08 0.01
CA ASP A 257 -16.37 5.92 0.36
C ASP A 257 -16.35 4.80 -0.69
N ASP A 258 -17.29 4.82 -1.65
CA ASP A 258 -17.39 3.79 -2.69
C ASP A 258 -16.49 4.13 -3.90
N SER A 259 -15.36 3.42 -4.00
CA SER A 259 -14.44 3.36 -5.15
C SER A 259 -14.26 4.68 -5.90
N VAL A 260 -13.52 5.60 -5.28
CA VAL A 260 -13.16 6.89 -5.89
C VAL A 260 -12.29 6.63 -7.12
N SER A 261 -12.70 7.11 -8.29
CA SER A 261 -11.83 7.09 -9.47
C SER A 261 -10.71 8.13 -9.31
N GLU A 262 -9.52 7.90 -9.87
CA GLU A 262 -8.41 8.89 -9.79
C GLU A 262 -8.83 10.28 -10.31
N SER A 263 -9.75 10.32 -11.28
CA SER A 263 -10.35 11.56 -11.80
C SER A 263 -11.17 12.31 -10.75
N ASP A 264 -11.89 11.59 -9.89
CA ASP A 264 -12.70 12.16 -8.82
C ASP A 264 -11.83 12.77 -7.70
N GLU A 265 -10.68 12.17 -7.40
CA GLU A 265 -9.73 12.73 -6.43
C GLU A 265 -9.16 14.08 -6.90
N ILE A 266 -8.77 14.17 -8.17
CA ILE A 266 -8.22 15.41 -8.76
C ILE A 266 -9.25 16.54 -8.72
N ILE A 267 -10.51 16.24 -9.09
CA ILE A 267 -11.59 17.22 -9.05
C ILE A 267 -11.85 17.65 -7.60
N TYR A 268 -11.98 16.70 -6.67
CA TYR A 268 -12.19 17.01 -5.25
C TYR A 268 -11.09 17.90 -4.67
N GLU A 269 -9.82 17.54 -4.88
CA GLU A 269 -8.66 18.27 -4.34
C GLU A 269 -8.67 19.73 -4.78
N VAL A 270 -8.80 19.96 -6.09
CA VAL A 270 -8.74 21.32 -6.64
C VAL A 270 -10.02 22.10 -6.35
N PHE A 271 -11.19 21.47 -6.49
CA PHE A 271 -12.47 22.15 -6.30
C PHE A 271 -12.64 22.62 -4.86
N ARG A 272 -12.23 21.81 -3.87
CA ARG A 272 -12.24 22.19 -2.46
C ARG A 272 -11.40 23.45 -2.19
N GLU A 273 -10.23 23.57 -2.81
CA GLU A 273 -9.34 24.72 -2.66
C GLU A 273 -9.88 25.96 -3.39
N GLU A 274 -10.17 25.85 -4.69
CA GLU A 274 -10.55 26.99 -5.52
C GLU A 274 -11.97 27.55 -5.19
N PHE A 275 -12.84 26.72 -4.62
CA PHE A 275 -14.20 27.09 -4.21
C PHE A 275 -14.40 27.16 -2.69
N GLU A 276 -13.32 27.25 -1.90
CA GLU A 276 -13.41 27.39 -0.43
C GLU A 276 -14.31 28.55 0.00
N TRP A 277 -14.33 29.64 -0.77
CA TRP A 277 -15.18 30.81 -0.53
C TRP A 277 -16.69 30.50 -0.57
N PHE A 278 -17.13 29.37 -1.15
CA PHE A 278 -18.53 28.93 -1.03
C PHE A 278 -18.95 28.68 0.42
N ASN A 279 -18.00 28.42 1.32
CA ASN A 279 -18.28 28.30 2.76
C ASN A 279 -18.78 29.60 3.39
N GLN A 280 -18.59 30.74 2.72
CA GLN A 280 -19.09 32.05 3.14
C GLN A 280 -20.54 32.31 2.67
N LEU A 281 -21.09 31.46 1.80
CA LEU A 281 -22.47 31.56 1.37
C LEU A 281 -23.42 31.12 2.49
N GLN A 282 -24.67 31.58 2.41
CA GLN A 282 -25.71 31.19 3.35
C GLN A 282 -25.92 29.67 3.30
N ARG A 283 -25.97 29.02 4.46
CA ARG A 283 -26.31 27.60 4.56
C ARG A 283 -27.81 27.39 4.42
N ILE A 284 -28.19 26.58 3.44
CA ILE A 284 -29.58 26.19 3.20
C ILE A 284 -29.80 24.81 3.81
N PRO A 285 -30.85 24.61 4.64
CA PRO A 285 -31.15 23.31 5.23
C PRO A 285 -31.44 22.24 4.17
N GLU A 286 -30.90 21.03 4.37
CA GLU A 286 -31.09 19.87 3.49
C GLU A 286 -32.57 19.51 3.32
N GLU A 287 -33.37 19.68 4.37
CA GLU A 287 -34.81 19.36 4.37
C GLU A 287 -35.57 20.17 3.31
N TRP A 288 -35.13 21.40 3.02
CA TRP A 288 -35.75 22.23 2.00
C TRP A 288 -35.48 21.68 0.62
N ILE A 289 -34.21 21.35 0.33
CA ILE A 289 -33.81 20.85 -0.99
C ILE A 289 -34.36 19.45 -1.27
N SER A 290 -34.37 18.57 -0.27
CA SER A 290 -34.91 17.22 -0.39
C SER A 290 -36.42 17.19 -0.62
N ALA A 291 -37.17 18.12 -0.02
CA ALA A 291 -38.62 18.23 -0.21
C ALA A 291 -38.99 18.85 -1.58
N ILE A 292 -38.18 19.78 -2.10
CA ILE A 292 -38.43 20.43 -3.40
C ILE A 292 -37.97 19.54 -4.58
N PHE A 293 -36.83 18.88 -4.42
CA PHE A 293 -36.21 18.05 -5.46
C PHE A 293 -35.98 16.62 -4.95
N PRO A 294 -37.05 15.83 -4.73
CA PRO A 294 -36.91 14.46 -4.23
C PRO A 294 -36.08 13.61 -5.19
N HIS A 295 -35.12 12.86 -4.63
CA HIS A 295 -34.26 11.98 -5.41
C HIS A 295 -34.98 10.65 -5.68
N GLY A 296 -35.26 10.39 -6.97
CA GLY A 296 -35.92 9.16 -7.42
C GLY A 296 -36.74 9.42 -8.68
N LEU A 297 -36.17 9.09 -9.84
CA LEU A 297 -36.98 8.73 -11.01
C LEU A 297 -37.98 7.66 -10.57
N PHE A 298 -39.26 7.79 -10.94
CA PHE A 298 -40.43 6.99 -10.53
C PHE A 298 -41.30 7.52 -9.39
N LEU A 299 -41.65 8.81 -9.39
CA LEU A 299 -43.06 9.14 -9.17
C LEU A 299 -43.49 10.18 -10.21
N THR A 300 -44.39 9.75 -11.08
CA THR A 300 -45.40 10.63 -11.67
C THR A 300 -45.89 11.63 -10.62
N SER A 301 -46.17 12.85 -11.07
CA SER A 301 -46.82 13.93 -10.29
C SER A 301 -48.11 13.44 -9.61
N SER A 302 -48.01 12.78 -8.46
CA SER A 302 -49.13 12.43 -7.59
C SER A 302 -48.62 11.80 -6.29
N SER A 303 -48.34 12.60 -5.25
CA SER A 303 -48.78 12.32 -3.86
C SER A 303 -48.18 13.22 -2.77
N ASP A 304 -47.06 13.94 -2.98
CA ASP A 304 -46.44 14.77 -1.92
C ASP A 304 -46.42 16.29 -2.20
N ASP A 305 -47.39 16.77 -2.99
CA ASP A 305 -47.53 18.18 -3.38
C ASP A 305 -47.56 19.14 -2.17
N HIS A 306 -48.10 18.67 -1.04
CA HIS A 306 -48.16 19.43 0.21
C HIS A 306 -46.80 19.62 0.89
N GLN A 307 -45.90 18.65 0.81
CA GLN A 307 -44.57 18.75 1.45
C GLN A 307 -43.67 19.68 0.64
N SER A 308 -43.63 19.50 -0.68
CA SER A 308 -42.90 20.40 -1.58
C SER A 308 -43.45 21.82 -1.49
N LYS A 309 -44.78 22.00 -1.47
CA LYS A 309 -45.40 23.32 -1.29
C LYS A 309 -45.03 23.97 0.04
N ARG A 310 -45.11 23.25 1.17
CA ARG A 310 -44.67 23.77 2.48
C ARG A 310 -43.18 24.12 2.51
N ALA A 311 -42.33 23.32 1.88
CA ALA A 311 -40.90 23.60 1.81
C ALA A 311 -40.62 24.88 1.00
N ILE A 312 -41.33 25.07 -0.11
CA ILE A 312 -41.27 26.31 -0.90
C ILE A 312 -41.80 27.49 -0.09
N GLU A 313 -42.96 27.37 0.56
CA GLU A 313 -43.52 28.41 1.45
C GLU A 313 -42.54 28.80 2.55
N ASN A 314 -41.81 27.84 3.13
CA ASN A 314 -40.77 28.11 4.12
C ASN A 314 -39.57 28.87 3.51
N VAL A 315 -39.11 28.49 2.31
CA VAL A 315 -38.02 29.18 1.60
C VAL A 315 -38.45 30.61 1.21
N MET A 316 -39.64 30.79 0.66
CA MET A 316 -40.21 32.09 0.28
C MET A 316 -40.53 32.95 1.50
N GLY A 317 -41.00 32.34 2.58
CA GLY A 317 -41.19 32.97 3.88
C GLY A 317 -39.87 33.44 4.52
N ALA A 318 -38.78 32.69 4.34
CA ALA A 318 -37.44 33.12 4.74
C ALA A 318 -36.94 34.29 3.86
N LEU A 319 -37.18 34.23 2.54
CA LEU A 319 -36.84 35.30 1.58
C LEU A 319 -37.50 36.63 1.92
N SER A 320 -38.83 36.62 2.16
CA SER A 320 -39.58 37.82 2.51
C SER A 320 -39.06 38.49 3.78
N LYS A 321 -38.68 37.71 4.80
CA LYS A 321 -38.07 38.23 6.04
C LYS A 321 -36.67 38.79 5.82
N ALA A 322 -35.89 38.20 4.90
CA ALA A 322 -34.55 38.67 4.57
C ALA A 322 -34.57 40.00 3.80
N ARG A 323 -35.55 40.24 2.92
CA ARG A 323 -35.71 41.53 2.20
C ARG A 323 -36.21 42.69 3.10
N CYS A 324 -36.79 42.40 4.25
CA CYS A 324 -37.29 43.41 5.20
C CYS A 324 -36.23 43.88 6.24
N ARG A 325 -34.98 43.45 6.12
CA ARG A 325 -33.84 43.89 6.94
C ARG A 325 -32.90 44.75 6.13
#